data_AF-A0A3S1R3M8-F1
#
_entry.id   AF-A0A3S1R3M8-F1
#
_cell.length_a   1.000
_cell.length_b   1.000
_cell.length_c   1.000
_cell.angle_alpha   90.00
_cell.angle_beta   90.00
_cell.angle_gamma   90.00
#
_symmetry.space_group_name_H-M   'P 1'
#
loop_
_entity.id
_entity.type
_entity.pdbx_description
1 polymer ?
#
loop_
_entity_poly.entity_id
_entity_poly.type
_entity_poly.pdbx_seq_one_letter_code
_entity_poly.pdbx_strand_id
1 'polypeptide(L)'
;VTLGSDVTEIVHALGAGGRIVAIDRGSKYPPEVAQKPNVGYRRQLSVEGLASLRPDLILAAEDSGPPEAVEVLKSLAIPIVLVPQDNSPQGIEHKITLIAASLGLEDKGKAVSAEVLTAFQAAADLASQIPPERRKKVVFFHGLVRLSAAGAGTSADAIIRYAGGLNPMDIVQGYKAASEEKLIEMAPDVILMMGDGKGGPSAELVFGNRALAATPAAANKA
;
A
#
# COMPACT_ATOMS: atom_id res chain seq x y z
N VAL A 1 -4.52 17.84 -7.40
CA VAL A 1 -5.16 16.49 -7.46
C VAL A 1 -4.18 15.46 -6.93
N THR A 2 -4.63 14.47 -6.17
CA THR A 2 -3.79 13.38 -5.66
C THR A 2 -4.23 12.03 -6.23
N LEU A 3 -3.27 11.22 -6.69
CA LEU A 3 -3.52 9.89 -7.26
C LEU A 3 -2.66 8.86 -6.52
N GLY A 4 -3.28 8.00 -5.72
CA GLY A 4 -2.61 7.08 -4.81
C GLY A 4 -3.01 7.35 -3.36
N SER A 5 -3.40 6.29 -2.64
CA SER A 5 -3.87 6.41 -1.25
C SER A 5 -2.80 7.02 -0.35
N ASP A 6 -1.58 6.49 -0.40
CA ASP A 6 -0.42 6.98 0.35
C ASP A 6 -0.06 8.43 -0.01
N VAL A 7 -0.14 8.82 -1.29
CA VAL A 7 0.05 10.21 -1.73
C VAL A 7 -0.99 11.13 -1.10
N THR A 8 -2.27 10.75 -1.15
CA THR A 8 -3.37 11.52 -0.54
C THR A 8 -3.20 11.66 0.97
N GLU A 9 -2.82 10.56 1.65
CA GLU A 9 -2.60 10.53 3.10
C GLU A 9 -1.44 11.44 3.52
N ILE A 10 -0.32 11.42 2.77
CA ILE A 10 0.83 12.31 3.03
C ILE A 10 0.41 13.78 2.85
N VAL A 11 -0.30 14.12 1.78
CA VAL A 11 -0.79 15.51 1.57
C VAL A 11 -1.69 15.95 2.72
N HIS A 12 -2.53 15.04 3.22
CA HIS A 12 -3.34 15.32 4.40
C HIS A 12 -2.48 15.51 5.66
N ALA A 13 -1.54 14.61 5.94
CA ALA A 13 -0.64 14.68 7.11
C ALA A 13 0.21 15.96 7.14
N LEU A 14 0.56 16.51 5.98
CA LEU A 14 1.21 17.83 5.85
C LEU A 14 0.26 19.01 6.15
N GLY A 15 -0.98 18.75 6.53
CA GLY A 15 -2.02 19.76 6.75
C GLY A 15 -2.49 20.44 5.48
N ALA A 16 -2.32 19.80 4.31
CA ALA A 16 -2.71 20.33 3.01
C ALA A 16 -3.94 19.63 2.41
N GLY A 17 -4.65 18.80 3.19
CA GLY A 17 -5.87 18.10 2.74
C GLY A 17 -6.95 19.03 2.18
N GLY A 18 -7.06 20.26 2.68
CA GLY A 18 -7.97 21.28 2.15
C GLY A 18 -7.67 21.72 0.71
N ARG A 19 -6.41 21.57 0.25
CA ARG A 19 -5.97 21.88 -1.13
C ARG A 19 -6.31 20.77 -2.12
N ILE A 20 -6.74 19.60 -1.65
CA ILE A 20 -7.12 18.48 -2.51
C ILE A 20 -8.47 18.77 -3.17
N VAL A 21 -8.47 18.90 -4.50
CA VAL A 21 -9.68 19.14 -5.31
C VAL A 21 -10.30 17.86 -5.87
N ALA A 22 -9.53 16.78 -6.00
CA ALA A 22 -10.00 15.45 -6.39
C ALA A 22 -8.96 14.37 -6.03
N ILE A 23 -9.44 13.13 -5.93
CA ILE A 23 -8.71 11.93 -5.52
C ILE A 23 -8.95 10.76 -6.48
N ASP A 24 -8.10 9.74 -6.45
CA ASP A 24 -8.39 8.45 -7.10
C ASP A 24 -9.28 7.54 -6.22
N ARG A 25 -9.82 6.48 -6.82
CA ARG A 25 -10.71 5.53 -6.14
C ARG A 25 -10.10 4.83 -4.92
N GLY A 26 -8.79 4.64 -4.87
CA GLY A 26 -8.12 4.00 -3.74
C GLY A 26 -7.98 4.89 -2.51
N SER A 27 -8.06 6.21 -2.68
CA SER A 27 -7.80 7.18 -1.62
C SER A 27 -9.02 7.37 -0.73
N LYS A 28 -9.08 6.63 0.39
CA LYS A 28 -10.24 6.62 1.30
C LYS A 28 -9.96 7.19 2.69
N TYR A 29 -8.70 7.51 2.98
CA TYR A 29 -8.28 8.06 4.26
C TYR A 29 -7.61 9.43 4.06
N PRO A 30 -7.87 10.39 4.96
CA PRO A 30 -8.90 10.35 6.01
C PRO A 30 -10.34 10.51 5.46
N PRO A 31 -11.40 10.27 6.27
CA PRO A 31 -12.78 10.30 5.80
C PRO A 31 -13.20 11.60 5.10
N GLU A 32 -12.61 12.74 5.46
CA GLU A 32 -12.89 14.04 4.85
C GLU A 32 -12.37 14.18 3.41
N VAL A 33 -11.25 13.53 3.06
CA VAL A 33 -10.77 13.55 1.65
C VAL A 33 -11.54 12.56 0.79
N ALA A 34 -12.12 11.52 1.38
CA ALA A 34 -12.93 10.52 0.68
C ALA A 34 -14.22 11.12 0.06
N GLN A 35 -14.63 12.32 0.48
CA GLN A 35 -15.79 13.03 -0.06
C GLN A 35 -15.45 13.87 -1.30
N LYS A 36 -14.17 13.99 -1.66
CA LYS A 36 -13.73 14.75 -2.83
C LYS A 36 -14.13 14.04 -4.13
N PRO A 37 -14.27 14.77 -5.25
CA PRO A 37 -14.47 14.18 -6.56
C PRO A 37 -13.49 13.05 -6.84
N ASN A 38 -14.00 11.95 -7.40
CA ASN A 38 -13.23 10.74 -7.69
C ASN A 38 -12.95 10.66 -9.20
N VAL A 39 -11.66 10.58 -9.58
CA VAL A 39 -11.24 10.53 -10.99
C VAL A 39 -11.05 9.11 -11.53
N GLY A 40 -11.54 8.11 -10.80
CA GLY A 40 -11.50 6.72 -11.20
C GLY A 40 -10.27 5.97 -10.69
N TYR A 41 -9.92 4.89 -11.39
CA TYR A 41 -8.80 4.04 -11.00
C TYR A 41 -7.48 4.63 -11.51
N ARG A 42 -6.51 4.83 -10.61
CA ARG A 42 -5.24 5.50 -10.94
C ARG A 42 -4.38 4.82 -12.00
N ARG A 43 -4.64 3.54 -12.34
CA ARG A 43 -3.99 2.84 -13.47
C ARG A 43 -4.80 2.88 -14.78
N GLN A 44 -5.92 3.60 -14.78
CA GLN A 44 -6.82 3.82 -15.91
C GLN A 44 -7.31 5.28 -15.91
N LEU A 45 -6.36 6.21 -15.93
CA LEU A 45 -6.62 7.65 -15.88
C LEU A 45 -7.32 8.15 -17.14
N SER A 46 -8.28 9.05 -16.94
CA SER A 46 -8.85 9.88 -18.01
C SER A 46 -8.15 11.24 -18.01
N VAL A 47 -7.44 11.55 -19.11
CA VAL A 47 -6.77 12.84 -19.31
C VAL A 47 -7.79 13.99 -19.28
N GLU A 48 -8.89 13.85 -20.02
CA GLU A 48 -9.96 14.85 -20.07
C GLU A 48 -10.62 15.06 -18.70
N GLY A 49 -10.88 13.97 -17.98
CA GLY A 49 -11.44 14.01 -16.63
C GLY A 49 -10.55 14.82 -15.69
N LEU A 50 -9.24 14.56 -15.70
CA LEU A 50 -8.26 15.31 -14.90
C LEU A 50 -8.14 16.77 -15.32
N ALA A 51 -8.05 17.06 -16.62
CA ALA A 51 -7.90 18.43 -17.13
C ALA A 51 -9.14 19.29 -16.85
N SER A 52 -10.34 18.70 -16.90
CA SER A 52 -11.62 19.39 -16.64
C SER A 52 -11.72 19.97 -15.22
N LEU A 53 -11.01 19.36 -14.26
CA LEU A 53 -10.94 19.81 -12.87
C LEU A 53 -10.04 21.05 -12.69
N ARG A 54 -9.31 21.45 -13.74
CA ARG A 54 -8.35 22.56 -13.74
C ARG A 54 -7.39 22.54 -12.53
N PRO A 55 -6.69 21.41 -12.27
CA PRO A 55 -5.70 21.38 -11.21
C PRO A 55 -4.51 22.28 -11.55
N ASP A 56 -3.91 22.85 -10.51
CA ASP A 56 -2.63 23.55 -10.55
C ASP A 56 -1.43 22.61 -10.36
N LEU A 57 -1.66 21.43 -9.76
CA LEU A 57 -0.66 20.38 -9.54
C LEU A 57 -1.34 19.00 -9.49
N ILE A 58 -0.70 18.01 -10.11
CA ILE A 58 -1.02 16.59 -9.96
C ILE A 58 0.13 15.89 -9.21
N LEU A 59 -0.17 15.35 -8.03
CA LEU A 59 0.72 14.45 -7.30
C LEU A 59 0.24 13.02 -7.56
N ALA A 60 1.04 12.20 -8.22
CA ALA A 60 0.61 10.86 -8.64
C ALA A 60 1.63 9.80 -8.23
N ALA A 61 1.18 8.69 -7.66
CA ALA A 61 2.02 7.51 -7.45
C ALA A 61 2.62 7.07 -8.79
N GLU A 62 3.88 6.63 -8.81
CA GLU A 62 4.63 6.33 -10.03
C GLU A 62 3.99 5.26 -10.93
N ASP A 63 3.23 4.32 -10.36
CA ASP A 63 2.51 3.29 -11.10
C ASP A 63 1.11 3.76 -11.56
N SER A 64 0.85 5.06 -11.53
CA SER A 64 -0.31 5.66 -12.18
C SER A 64 -0.20 5.54 -13.70
N GLY A 65 -1.33 5.38 -14.38
CA GLY A 65 -1.34 5.02 -15.79
C GLY A 65 -2.73 5.08 -16.43
N PRO A 66 -2.86 4.67 -17.71
CA PRO A 66 -1.83 4.01 -18.49
C PRO A 66 -0.67 4.97 -18.88
N PRO A 67 0.51 4.45 -19.26
CA PRO A 67 1.67 5.30 -19.60
C PRO A 67 1.35 6.38 -20.63
N GLU A 68 0.57 6.05 -21.66
CA GLU A 68 0.16 7.00 -22.71
C GLU A 68 -0.65 8.16 -22.13
N ALA A 69 -1.54 7.90 -21.17
CA ALA A 69 -2.30 8.96 -20.50
C ALA A 69 -1.39 9.86 -19.64
N VAL A 70 -0.40 9.27 -18.96
CA VAL A 70 0.58 10.02 -18.17
C VAL A 70 1.46 10.90 -19.06
N GLU A 71 1.91 10.40 -20.21
CA GLU A 71 2.70 11.18 -21.16
C GLU A 71 1.89 12.35 -21.75
N VAL A 72 0.61 12.13 -22.08
CA VAL A 72 -0.26 13.24 -22.50
C VAL A 72 -0.41 14.26 -21.37
N LEU A 73 -0.64 13.84 -20.11
CA LEU A 73 -0.73 14.76 -18.97
C LEU A 73 0.55 15.59 -18.77
N LYS A 74 1.74 14.98 -18.93
CA LYS A 74 3.03 15.68 -18.87
C LYS A 74 3.19 16.75 -19.97
N SER A 75 2.54 16.56 -21.12
CA SER A 75 2.55 17.55 -22.21
C SER A 75 1.58 18.73 -21.99
N LEU A 76 0.68 18.62 -21.02
CA LEU A 76 -0.21 19.72 -20.65
C LEU A 76 0.55 20.75 -19.80
N ALA A 77 0.03 21.97 -19.73
CA ALA A 77 0.59 23.02 -18.88
C ALA A 77 0.37 22.80 -17.36
N ILE A 78 -0.08 21.61 -16.96
CA ILE A 78 -0.35 21.24 -15.57
C ILE A 78 0.86 20.44 -15.05
N PRO A 79 1.60 20.94 -14.05
CA PRO A 79 2.66 20.19 -13.41
C PRO A 79 2.17 18.84 -12.88
N ILE A 80 2.92 17.78 -13.19
CA ILE A 80 2.71 16.44 -12.64
C ILE A 80 4.00 15.95 -11.99
N VAL A 81 3.89 15.51 -10.74
CA VAL A 81 4.99 14.91 -9.97
C VAL A 81 4.66 13.45 -9.75
N LEU A 82 5.54 12.58 -10.25
CA LEU A 82 5.46 11.13 -10.01
C LEU A 82 6.18 10.81 -8.70
N VAL A 83 5.42 10.30 -7.73
CA VAL A 83 5.88 9.93 -6.40
C VAL A 83 6.36 8.47 -6.45
N PRO A 84 7.68 8.22 -6.25
CA PRO A 84 8.27 6.89 -6.42
C PRO A 84 7.81 5.91 -5.35
N GLN A 85 7.79 4.61 -5.64
CA GLN A 85 7.40 3.57 -4.70
C GLN A 85 8.62 2.78 -4.23
N ASP A 86 8.97 2.96 -2.96
CA ASP A 86 9.89 2.10 -2.25
C ASP A 86 9.21 1.67 -0.94
N ASN A 87 9.22 0.36 -0.68
CA ASN A 87 8.57 -0.27 0.48
C ASN A 87 9.48 -0.26 1.71
N SER A 88 10.35 0.76 1.84
CA SER A 88 11.27 0.98 2.95
C SER A 88 10.90 2.24 3.74
N PRO A 89 11.35 2.38 5.00
CA PRO A 89 11.20 3.62 5.77
C PRO A 89 11.79 4.83 5.05
N GLN A 90 12.96 4.65 4.42
CA GLN A 90 13.63 5.69 3.63
C GLN A 90 12.81 6.05 2.38
N GLY A 91 12.17 5.05 1.76
CA GLY A 91 11.22 5.25 0.68
C GLY A 91 10.06 6.15 1.08
N ILE A 92 9.48 5.91 2.26
CA ILE A 92 8.37 6.73 2.78
C ILE A 92 8.85 8.14 3.13
N GLU A 93 10.01 8.29 3.78
CA GLU A 93 10.64 9.60 4.02
C GLU A 93 10.86 10.38 2.72
N HIS A 94 11.33 9.70 1.68
CA HIS A 94 11.55 10.31 0.37
C HIS A 94 10.22 10.80 -0.25
N LYS A 95 9.15 10.00 -0.19
CA LYS A 95 7.80 10.42 -0.62
C LYS A 95 7.33 11.66 0.12
N ILE A 96 7.44 11.67 1.45
CA ILE A 96 7.02 12.80 2.30
C ILE A 96 7.81 14.05 1.91
N THR A 97 9.12 13.94 1.76
CA THR A 97 10.00 15.05 1.41
C THR A 97 9.67 15.61 0.03
N LEU A 98 9.48 14.76 -0.98
CA LEU A 98 9.13 15.16 -2.35
C LEU A 98 7.77 15.87 -2.39
N ILE A 99 6.76 15.32 -1.72
CA ILE A 99 5.42 15.91 -1.66
C ILE A 99 5.46 17.24 -0.90
N ALA A 100 6.17 17.31 0.23
CA ALA A 100 6.31 18.53 1.02
C ALA A 100 6.98 19.65 0.21
N ALA A 101 8.08 19.36 -0.50
CA ALA A 101 8.74 20.32 -1.38
C ALA A 101 7.82 20.78 -2.52
N SER A 102 7.06 19.86 -3.11
CA SER A 102 6.10 20.18 -4.18
C SER A 102 4.97 21.11 -3.71
N LEU A 103 4.72 21.18 -2.40
CA LEU A 103 3.67 22.00 -1.78
C LEU A 103 4.20 23.24 -1.03
N GLY A 104 5.53 23.43 -0.98
CA GLY A 104 6.20 24.47 -0.17
C GLY A 104 5.98 24.29 1.33
N LEU A 105 6.05 23.04 1.81
CA LEU A 105 5.77 22.63 3.19
C LEU A 105 6.94 21.84 3.80
N GLU A 106 8.17 22.14 3.43
CA GLU A 106 9.39 21.38 3.75
C GLU A 106 9.57 21.16 5.26
N ASP A 107 9.32 22.18 6.09
CA ASP A 107 9.45 22.05 7.55
C ASP A 107 8.40 21.12 8.15
N LYS A 108 7.18 21.10 7.60
CA LYS A 108 6.18 20.08 7.96
C LYS A 108 6.59 18.70 7.48
N GLY A 109 7.18 18.62 6.28
CA GLY A 109 7.76 17.39 5.73
C GLY A 109 8.77 16.77 6.67
N LYS A 110 9.73 17.56 7.18
CA LYS A 110 10.71 17.10 8.17
C LYS A 110 10.05 16.56 9.44
N ALA A 111 9.04 17.26 9.96
CA ALA A 111 8.33 16.83 11.16
C ALA A 111 7.59 15.49 10.96
N VAL A 112 6.82 15.38 9.88
CA VAL A 112 6.08 14.15 9.54
C VAL A 112 7.03 12.99 9.25
N SER A 113 8.12 13.21 8.51
CA SER A 113 9.14 12.18 8.28
C SER A 113 9.75 11.68 9.59
N ALA A 114 10.09 12.58 10.52
CA ALA A 114 10.66 12.21 11.81
C ALA A 114 9.67 11.35 12.65
N GLU A 115 8.38 11.69 12.64
CA GLU A 115 7.34 10.91 13.30
C GLU A 115 7.25 9.50 12.73
N VAL A 116 7.19 9.37 11.40
CA VAL A 116 7.11 8.08 10.72
C VAL A 116 8.35 7.22 10.98
N LEU A 117 9.54 7.79 10.87
CA LEU A 117 10.79 7.05 11.14
C LEU A 117 10.88 6.60 12.60
N THR A 118 10.42 7.42 13.54
CA THR A 118 10.34 7.05 14.96
C THR A 118 9.38 5.87 15.16
N ALA A 119 8.22 5.88 14.50
CA ALA A 119 7.27 4.78 14.55
C ALA A 119 7.84 3.48 13.96
N PHE A 120 8.58 3.57 12.84
CA PHE A 120 9.30 2.43 12.27
C PHE A 120 10.36 1.86 13.22
N GLN A 121 11.13 2.73 13.89
CA GLN A 121 12.13 2.28 14.86
C GLN A 121 11.46 1.55 16.04
N ALA A 122 10.37 2.10 16.59
CA ALA A 122 9.63 1.45 17.66
C ALA A 122 9.08 0.08 17.23
N ALA A 123 8.55 -0.04 16.01
CA ALA A 123 8.09 -1.31 15.46
C ALA A 123 9.25 -2.32 15.29
N ALA A 124 10.41 -1.85 14.80
CA ALA A 124 11.61 -2.69 14.65
C ALA A 124 12.13 -3.18 16.01
N ASP A 125 12.15 -2.32 17.03
CA ASP A 125 12.56 -2.68 18.39
C ASP A 125 11.63 -3.75 18.97
N LEU A 126 10.31 -3.64 18.77
CA LEU A 126 9.34 -4.66 19.16
C LEU A 126 9.56 -5.98 18.40
N ALA A 127 9.74 -5.91 17.07
CA ALA A 127 9.98 -7.10 16.25
C ALA A 127 11.29 -7.81 16.61
N SER A 128 12.32 -7.06 17.02
CA SER A 128 13.63 -7.61 17.43
C SER A 128 13.55 -8.49 18.69
N GLN A 129 12.53 -8.30 19.53
CA GLN A 129 12.29 -9.09 20.73
C GLN A 129 11.73 -10.47 20.42
N ILE A 130 11.32 -10.75 19.16
CA ILE A 130 10.82 -12.06 18.73
C ILE A 130 12.01 -12.96 18.39
N PRO A 131 12.28 -14.02 19.18
CA PRO A 131 13.35 -14.96 18.89
C PRO A 131 13.13 -15.65 17.53
N PRO A 132 14.19 -15.97 16.77
CA PRO A 132 14.07 -16.60 15.45
C PRO A 132 13.13 -17.81 15.40
N GLU A 133 13.18 -18.68 16.41
CA GLU A 133 12.37 -19.89 16.55
C GLU A 133 10.88 -19.62 16.83
N ARG A 134 10.53 -18.38 17.23
CA ARG A 134 9.15 -17.95 17.49
C ARG A 134 8.56 -17.13 16.33
N ARG A 135 9.35 -16.80 15.31
CA ARG A 135 8.86 -16.04 14.15
C ARG A 135 7.86 -16.88 13.36
N LYS A 136 6.75 -16.25 12.98
CA LYS A 136 5.66 -16.90 12.27
C LYS A 136 5.82 -16.78 10.76
N LYS A 137 5.53 -17.85 10.03
CA LYS A 137 5.38 -17.80 8.59
C LYS A 137 4.03 -17.18 8.24
N VAL A 138 4.06 -16.03 7.57
CA VAL A 138 2.86 -15.27 7.21
C VAL A 138 2.76 -15.21 5.69
N VAL A 139 1.61 -15.59 5.14
CA VAL A 139 1.32 -15.45 3.72
C VAL A 139 0.18 -14.46 3.55
N PHE A 140 0.39 -13.45 2.70
CA PHE A 140 -0.65 -12.47 2.39
C PHE A 140 -1.39 -12.83 1.10
N PHE A 141 -2.72 -12.69 1.10
CA PHE A 141 -3.57 -12.78 -0.08
C PHE A 141 -4.47 -11.55 -0.24
N HIS A 142 -4.63 -11.08 -1.48
CA HIS A 142 -5.60 -10.03 -1.81
C HIS A 142 -7.06 -10.49 -1.71
N GLY A 143 -7.33 -11.79 -1.82
CA GLY A 143 -8.68 -12.35 -1.81
C GLY A 143 -8.67 -13.87 -1.98
N LEU A 144 -9.85 -14.49 -1.82
CA LEU A 144 -10.00 -15.96 -1.81
C LEU A 144 -10.40 -16.56 -3.17
N VAL A 145 -10.90 -15.76 -4.11
CA VAL A 145 -11.35 -16.24 -5.44
C VAL A 145 -10.18 -16.79 -6.25
N ARG A 146 -9.03 -16.10 -6.18
CA ARG A 146 -7.75 -16.58 -6.71
C ARG A 146 -6.69 -16.26 -5.66
N LEU A 147 -6.04 -17.30 -5.15
CA LEU A 147 -4.97 -17.19 -4.16
C LEU A 147 -3.70 -16.63 -4.82
N SER A 148 -3.65 -15.31 -4.94
CA SER A 148 -2.49 -14.55 -5.41
C SER A 148 -1.71 -14.06 -4.19
N ALA A 149 -0.64 -14.77 -3.86
CA ALA A 149 0.20 -14.50 -2.71
C ALA A 149 1.24 -13.40 -2.98
N ALA A 150 1.56 -12.62 -1.95
CA ALA A 150 2.60 -11.60 -2.00
C ALA A 150 4.00 -12.21 -1.88
N GLY A 151 4.80 -12.12 -2.94
CA GLY A 151 6.23 -12.43 -2.90
C GLY A 151 7.10 -11.22 -2.57
N ALA A 152 8.41 -11.36 -2.78
CA ALA A 152 9.40 -10.32 -2.55
C ALA A 152 9.12 -9.04 -3.34
N GLY A 153 9.53 -7.91 -2.78
CA GLY A 153 9.36 -6.58 -3.39
C GLY A 153 7.94 -6.01 -3.28
N THR A 154 6.98 -6.75 -2.72
CA THR A 154 5.64 -6.23 -2.45
C THR A 154 5.57 -5.45 -1.14
N SER A 155 4.58 -4.57 -0.99
CA SER A 155 4.33 -3.87 0.28
C SER A 155 3.90 -4.83 1.39
N ALA A 156 3.15 -5.88 1.05
CA ALA A 156 2.75 -6.91 2.00
C ALA A 156 3.95 -7.71 2.53
N ASP A 157 4.91 -8.05 1.67
CA ASP A 157 6.19 -8.66 2.09
C ASP A 157 6.95 -7.75 3.07
N ALA A 158 7.03 -6.45 2.76
CA ALA A 158 7.68 -5.48 3.64
C ALA A 158 7.01 -5.39 5.01
N ILE A 159 5.68 -5.30 5.07
CA ILE A 159 4.94 -5.25 6.33
C ILE A 159 5.14 -6.54 7.14
N ILE A 160 5.10 -7.72 6.50
CA ILE A 160 5.37 -9.00 7.18
C ILE A 160 6.74 -8.98 7.84
N ARG A 161 7.77 -8.54 7.12
CA ARG A 161 9.15 -8.47 7.64
C ARG A 161 9.29 -7.43 8.76
N TYR A 162 8.71 -6.24 8.60
CA TYR A 162 8.77 -5.20 9.64
C TYR A 162 8.02 -5.60 10.92
N ALA A 163 7.02 -6.47 10.82
CA ALA A 163 6.34 -7.06 11.97
C ALA A 163 7.10 -8.24 12.61
N GLY A 164 8.27 -8.62 12.09
CA GLY A 164 9.06 -9.76 12.56
C GLY A 164 8.58 -11.13 12.06
N GLY A 165 7.67 -11.16 11.10
CA GLY A 165 7.22 -12.36 10.41
C GLY A 165 8.19 -12.81 9.31
N LEU A 166 8.00 -14.03 8.85
CA LEU A 166 8.71 -14.63 7.71
C LEU A 166 7.73 -14.78 6.55
N ASN A 167 8.07 -14.25 5.38
CA ASN A 167 7.26 -14.46 4.19
C ASN A 167 7.82 -15.64 3.37
N PRO A 168 7.19 -16.83 3.38
CA PRO A 168 7.71 -17.97 2.64
C PRO A 168 7.57 -17.82 1.11
N MET A 169 6.90 -16.78 0.63
CA MET A 169 6.75 -16.45 -0.78
C MET A 169 7.84 -15.48 -1.30
N ASP A 170 8.78 -15.05 -0.46
CA ASP A 170 9.87 -14.12 -0.84
C ASP A 170 10.82 -14.70 -1.92
N ILE A 171 10.74 -16.00 -2.20
CA ILE A 171 11.44 -16.69 -3.29
C ILE A 171 10.99 -16.27 -4.70
N VAL A 172 9.87 -15.56 -4.84
CA VAL A 172 9.38 -15.02 -6.12
C VAL A 172 9.12 -13.52 -6.02
N GLN A 173 9.33 -12.80 -7.12
CA GLN A 173 9.07 -11.36 -7.19
C GLN A 173 7.59 -11.06 -7.45
N GLY A 174 7.06 -10.05 -6.75
CA GLY A 174 5.71 -9.56 -6.93
C GLY A 174 4.62 -10.55 -6.50
N TYR A 175 3.40 -10.36 -7.01
CA TYR A 175 2.28 -11.26 -6.70
C TYR A 175 2.28 -12.48 -7.63
N LYS A 176 2.13 -13.68 -7.04
CA LYS A 176 2.08 -14.96 -7.77
C LYS A 176 0.96 -15.85 -7.25
N ALA A 177 0.39 -16.67 -8.14
CA ALA A 177 -0.57 -17.69 -7.72
C ALA A 177 0.12 -18.69 -6.79
N ALA A 178 -0.53 -19.02 -5.67
CA ALA A 178 -0.10 -20.06 -4.75
C ALA A 178 -0.98 -21.30 -4.95
N SER A 179 -0.38 -22.42 -5.35
CA SER A 179 -1.07 -23.71 -5.46
C SER A 179 -1.33 -24.30 -4.07
N GLU A 180 -2.31 -25.20 -3.97
CA GLU A 180 -2.59 -25.98 -2.75
C GLU A 180 -1.35 -26.72 -2.26
N GLU A 181 -0.65 -27.41 -3.16
CA GLU A 181 0.60 -28.12 -2.84
C GLU A 181 1.66 -27.18 -2.25
N LYS A 182 1.87 -26.00 -2.86
CA LYS A 182 2.85 -25.04 -2.35
C LYS A 182 2.47 -24.50 -0.99
N LEU A 183 1.18 -24.29 -0.72
CA LEU A 183 0.70 -23.82 0.57
C LEU A 183 0.90 -24.85 1.68
N ILE A 184 0.67 -26.12 1.38
CA ILE A 184 0.96 -27.23 2.29
C ILE A 184 2.47 -27.30 2.57
N GLU A 185 3.31 -27.22 1.54
CA GLU A 185 4.78 -27.25 1.67
C GLU A 185 5.32 -26.07 2.50
N MET A 186 4.83 -24.85 2.23
CA MET A 186 5.24 -23.66 2.98
C MET A 186 4.82 -23.71 4.44
N ALA A 187 3.68 -24.36 4.72
CA ALA A 187 3.07 -24.51 6.04
C ALA A 187 2.97 -23.17 6.80
N PRO A 188 2.21 -22.18 6.28
CA PRO A 188 2.07 -20.89 6.93
C PRO A 188 1.38 -21.02 8.29
N ASP A 189 1.85 -20.23 9.26
CA ASP A 189 1.25 -20.10 10.59
C ASP A 189 0.07 -19.11 10.61
N VAL A 190 0.07 -18.14 9.68
CA VAL A 190 -0.90 -17.03 9.63
C VAL A 190 -1.26 -16.71 8.18
N ILE A 191 -2.55 -16.51 7.91
CA ILE A 191 -3.04 -15.98 6.63
C ILE A 191 -3.42 -14.51 6.79
N LEU A 192 -2.63 -13.60 6.23
CA LEU A 192 -2.91 -12.17 6.26
C LEU A 192 -3.78 -11.77 5.05
N MET A 193 -4.86 -11.02 5.28
CA MET A 193 -5.75 -10.57 4.22
C MET A 193 -6.15 -9.10 4.39
N MET A 194 -6.57 -8.47 3.29
CA MET A 194 -7.11 -7.11 3.32
C MET A 194 -8.45 -7.07 4.06
N GLY A 195 -8.64 -6.03 4.87
CA GLY A 195 -9.95 -5.66 5.40
C GLY A 195 -10.69 -4.67 4.51
N ASP A 196 -12.00 -4.56 4.68
CA ASP A 196 -12.88 -3.62 3.97
C ASP A 196 -13.29 -2.40 4.82
N GLY A 197 -12.64 -2.21 5.98
CA GLY A 197 -12.99 -1.20 6.98
C GLY A 197 -14.05 -1.66 7.99
N LYS A 198 -14.71 -2.80 7.77
CA LYS A 198 -15.58 -3.48 8.75
C LYS A 198 -14.97 -4.79 9.26
N GLY A 199 -13.82 -5.17 8.73
CA GLY A 199 -13.07 -6.38 9.07
C GLY A 199 -12.49 -7.04 7.82
N GLY A 200 -11.83 -8.17 8.00
CA GLY A 200 -11.46 -9.07 6.90
C GLY A 200 -12.51 -10.18 6.70
N PRO A 201 -12.30 -11.10 5.74
CA PRO A 201 -13.09 -12.32 5.66
C PRO A 201 -13.02 -13.10 6.98
N SER A 202 -14.11 -13.77 7.38
CA SER A 202 -14.10 -14.59 8.59
C SER A 202 -13.17 -15.80 8.45
N ALA A 203 -12.65 -16.30 9.57
CA ALA A 203 -11.82 -17.50 9.57
C ALA A 203 -12.55 -18.70 8.94
N GLU A 204 -13.87 -18.84 9.18
CA GLU A 204 -14.68 -19.89 8.55
C GLU A 204 -14.70 -19.78 7.02
N LEU A 205 -14.76 -18.56 6.47
CA LEU A 205 -14.73 -18.34 5.03
C LEU A 205 -13.32 -18.62 4.45
N VAL A 206 -12.28 -18.15 5.14
CA VAL A 206 -10.87 -18.35 4.72
C VAL A 206 -10.52 -19.84 4.72
N PHE A 207 -10.75 -20.53 5.83
CA PHE A 207 -10.39 -21.95 6.00
C PHE A 207 -11.46 -22.91 5.47
N GLY A 208 -12.58 -22.40 4.94
CA GLY A 208 -13.44 -23.16 4.04
C GLY A 208 -12.78 -23.40 2.66
N ASN A 209 -11.75 -22.63 2.30
CA ASN A 209 -10.93 -22.91 1.13
C ASN A 209 -10.04 -24.14 1.40
N ARG A 210 -10.20 -25.18 0.58
CA ARG A 210 -9.47 -26.44 0.69
C ARG A 210 -7.95 -26.26 0.80
N ALA A 211 -7.37 -25.36 0.00
CA ALA A 211 -5.93 -25.13 0.00
C ALA A 211 -5.41 -24.52 1.30
N LEU A 212 -6.23 -23.70 1.97
CA LEU A 212 -5.87 -23.05 3.23
C LEU A 212 -6.20 -23.93 4.44
N ALA A 213 -7.25 -24.76 4.35
CA ALA A 213 -7.67 -25.68 5.41
C ALA A 213 -6.58 -26.68 5.82
N ALA A 214 -5.66 -27.01 4.91
CA ALA A 214 -4.57 -27.95 5.14
C ALA A 214 -3.32 -27.31 5.77
N THR A 215 -3.34 -26.01 6.10
CA THR A 215 -2.19 -25.28 6.64
C THR A 215 -2.23 -25.19 8.18
N PRO A 216 -1.09 -24.99 8.87
CA PRO A 216 -1.07 -24.73 10.31
C PRO A 216 -1.93 -23.54 10.75
N ALA A 217 -2.06 -22.52 9.89
CA ALA A 217 -2.92 -21.37 10.13
C ALA A 217 -4.38 -21.76 10.40
N ALA A 218 -4.90 -22.78 9.71
CA ALA A 218 -6.28 -23.24 9.88
C ALA A 218 -6.54 -23.81 11.28
N ALA A 219 -5.57 -24.52 11.86
CA ALA A 219 -5.69 -25.10 13.20
C ALA A 219 -5.84 -24.02 14.29
N ASN A 220 -5.20 -22.87 14.08
CA ASN A 220 -5.24 -21.74 15.01
C ASN A 220 -6.29 -20.68 14.62
N LYS A 221 -6.99 -20.87 13.49
CA LYS A 221 -7.87 -19.85 12.87
C LYS A 221 -7.18 -18.49 12.72
N ALA A 222 -5.91 -18.49 12.31
CA ALA A 222 -5.01 -17.32 12.33
C ALA A 222 -4.72 -16.73 10.94
#